data_AF-A0A3B1B6F3-F1
#
_entry.id   AF-A0A3B1B6F3-F1
#
_cell.length_a   1.000
_cell.length_b   1.000
_cell.length_c   1.000
_cell.angle_alpha   90.00
_cell.angle_beta   90.00
_cell.angle_gamma   90.00
#
_symmetry.space_group_name_H-M   'P 1'
#
loop_
_entity.id
_entity.type
_entity.pdbx_description
1 polymer ?
#
loop_
_entity_poly.entity_id
_entity_poly.type
_entity_poly.pdbx_seq_one_letter_code
_entity_poly.pdbx_strand_id
1 'polypeptide(L)'
;MQPGVAISPAGRVLELSLPLSIDLGDRSLIAQLNNGDHRHLNRGLYAVVLRYAEDKTDIAEVFPQDLGASRTAQYDLITESVQLGLVALSQPLPQQSWLAIRANLIREYLGDGQASGIIPENSVALGVLAIREDQPKWLDADLLRHPLRAALNQGDIQQDLARHYETLFKDVMDYRRSGSLGSDFAASEYFHLLPPVGSLPKEAINPKKGRQGYFPENYRVWTAPIRMSDLELVRKESMRLPPIDLSLNEPVDVIVLAPLSNRDYGYYSRRLEREFDPNVGRLPHLDLLRLRLYPRRPIHELDTDEATWRSIWGRVQDQSLLYIRRPTRAAETAISGIVLARGMTLPEPIEPAEPTPADSGGMIQDEDTVFLNRINFQQISLQRPPQNATGEEALSYLIAEFGDNAVVVKACLKILLRIEHRYDALIWQTLLVLARAEILDVFLDDLTTEQASDAVTSSAVVTVGTSHGLDATLLNAWQALDAS
;
A
#
# COMPACT_ATOMS: atom_id res chain seq x y z
N MET A 1 1.67 -37.07 -3.88
CA MET A 1 0.54 -36.14 -4.02
C MET A 1 -0.70 -36.74 -3.38
N GLN A 2 -1.51 -35.94 -2.68
CA GLN A 2 -2.77 -36.39 -2.10
C GLN A 2 -3.93 -36.23 -3.12
N PRO A 3 -4.99 -37.04 -3.02
CA PRO A 3 -6.20 -36.88 -3.83
C PRO A 3 -6.80 -35.48 -3.73
N GLY A 4 -7.40 -35.02 -4.82
CA GLY A 4 -8.01 -33.70 -4.88
C GLY A 4 -8.47 -33.31 -6.28
N VAL A 5 -9.11 -32.14 -6.36
CA VAL A 5 -9.61 -31.56 -7.60
C VAL A 5 -8.86 -30.27 -7.89
N ALA A 6 -8.50 -30.06 -9.15
CA ALA A 6 -7.93 -28.83 -9.65
C ALA A 6 -8.63 -28.40 -10.94
N ILE A 7 -8.59 -27.10 -11.25
CA ILE A 7 -9.09 -26.56 -12.50
C ILE A 7 -7.91 -25.94 -13.25
N SER A 8 -7.69 -26.38 -14.48
CA SER A 8 -6.66 -25.84 -15.35
C SER A 8 -7.03 -24.46 -15.89
N PRO A 9 -6.07 -23.63 -16.34
CA PRO A 9 -6.35 -22.37 -17.02
C PRO A 9 -7.32 -22.49 -18.21
N ALA A 10 -7.31 -23.62 -18.91
CA ALA A 10 -8.25 -23.94 -19.99
C ALA A 10 -9.68 -24.30 -19.51
N GLY A 11 -9.96 -24.25 -18.21
CA GLY A 11 -11.26 -24.57 -17.62
C GLY A 11 -11.53 -26.07 -17.45
N ARG A 12 -10.56 -26.94 -17.73
CA ARG A 12 -10.71 -28.39 -17.52
C ARG A 12 -10.58 -28.76 -16.05
N VAL A 13 -11.45 -29.64 -15.57
CA VAL A 13 -11.40 -30.20 -14.22
C VAL A 13 -10.47 -31.42 -14.23
N LEU A 14 -9.41 -31.37 -13.42
CA LEU A 14 -8.49 -32.47 -13.19
C LEU A 14 -8.79 -33.07 -11.82
N GLU A 15 -9.26 -34.31 -11.79
CA GLU A 15 -9.53 -35.04 -10.55
C GLU A 15 -8.46 -36.13 -10.35
N LEU A 16 -7.87 -36.14 -9.15
CA LEU A 16 -6.99 -37.21 -8.71
C LEU A 16 -7.69 -37.95 -7.57
N SER A 17 -8.21 -39.16 -7.83
CA SER A 17 -8.93 -39.95 -6.83
C SER A 17 -8.02 -40.78 -5.92
N LEU A 18 -6.81 -41.13 -6.39
CA LEU A 18 -5.84 -41.96 -5.66
C LEU A 18 -4.53 -41.19 -5.39
N PRO A 19 -3.86 -41.42 -4.26
CA PRO A 19 -2.58 -40.78 -3.99
C PRO A 19 -1.55 -41.22 -5.03
N LEU A 20 -0.98 -40.25 -5.73
CA LEU A 20 0.05 -40.48 -6.73
C LEU A 20 1.43 -40.25 -6.12
N SER A 21 2.28 -41.27 -6.17
CA SER A 21 3.67 -41.20 -5.73
C SER A 21 4.58 -41.49 -6.92
N ILE A 22 5.54 -40.61 -7.16
CA ILE A 22 6.56 -40.79 -8.19
C ILE A 22 7.91 -40.70 -7.50
N ASP A 23 8.76 -41.67 -7.80
CA ASP A 23 10.17 -41.60 -7.43
C ASP A 23 10.90 -40.69 -8.43
N LEU A 24 11.43 -39.58 -7.95
CA LEU A 24 12.20 -38.64 -8.77
C LEU A 24 13.56 -39.23 -9.22
N GLY A 25 13.95 -40.39 -8.69
CA GLY A 25 15.08 -41.18 -9.18
C GLY A 25 14.80 -42.03 -10.42
N ASP A 26 13.52 -42.32 -10.73
CA ASP A 26 13.16 -43.14 -11.89
C ASP A 26 13.09 -42.32 -13.18
N ARG A 27 14.25 -42.22 -13.83
CA ARG A 27 14.44 -41.47 -15.07
C ARG A 27 13.64 -42.03 -16.23
N SER A 28 13.42 -43.34 -16.24
CA SER A 28 12.69 -44.00 -17.33
C SER A 28 11.23 -43.60 -17.29
N LEU A 29 10.65 -43.60 -16.09
CA LEU A 29 9.30 -43.15 -15.83
C LEU A 29 9.16 -41.63 -16.10
N ILE A 30 10.10 -40.81 -15.63
CA ILE A 30 10.09 -39.36 -15.90
C ILE A 30 10.14 -39.07 -17.40
N ALA A 31 11.00 -39.75 -18.17
CA ALA A 31 11.08 -39.56 -19.60
C ALA A 31 9.79 -40.01 -20.31
N GLN A 32 9.21 -41.15 -19.92
CA GLN A 32 7.93 -41.61 -20.47
C GLN A 32 6.82 -40.60 -20.21
N LEU A 33 6.72 -40.09 -18.98
CA LEU A 33 5.75 -39.09 -18.56
C LEU A 33 5.96 -37.71 -19.19
N ASN A 34 7.10 -37.45 -19.83
CA ASN A 34 7.39 -36.20 -20.54
C ASN A 34 7.59 -36.43 -22.05
N ASN A 35 6.95 -37.45 -22.64
CA ASN A 35 7.01 -37.74 -24.08
C ASN A 35 8.43 -37.96 -24.64
N GLY A 36 9.34 -38.46 -23.80
CA GLY A 36 10.75 -38.69 -24.14
C GLY A 36 11.69 -37.55 -23.77
N ASP A 37 11.16 -36.38 -23.36
CA ASP A 37 11.96 -35.27 -22.86
C ASP A 37 12.49 -35.54 -21.45
N HIS A 38 13.54 -34.84 -21.05
CA HIS A 38 14.15 -34.92 -19.71
C HIS A 38 14.74 -36.29 -19.33
N ARG A 39 15.22 -37.09 -20.29
CA ARG A 39 16.04 -38.31 -20.00
C ARG A 39 17.25 -38.02 -19.11
N HIS A 40 17.84 -36.85 -19.28
CA HIS A 40 18.80 -36.24 -18.37
C HIS A 40 18.23 -34.92 -17.90
N LEU A 41 18.26 -34.69 -16.58
CA LEU A 41 17.77 -33.48 -15.98
C LEU A 41 18.89 -32.45 -15.95
N ASN A 42 18.82 -31.50 -16.89
CA ASN A 42 19.72 -30.36 -16.92
C ASN A 42 19.58 -29.55 -15.64
N ARG A 43 20.67 -28.90 -15.22
CA ARG A 43 20.65 -27.97 -14.10
C ARG A 43 19.63 -26.86 -14.37
N GLY A 44 18.63 -26.73 -13.49
CA GLY A 44 17.56 -25.74 -13.68
C GLY A 44 16.46 -25.86 -12.64
N LEU A 45 15.47 -24.98 -12.77
CA LEU A 45 14.22 -25.03 -12.04
C LEU A 45 13.15 -25.65 -12.94
N TYR A 46 12.34 -26.55 -12.38
CA TYR A 46 11.28 -27.25 -13.08
C TYR A 46 9.97 -27.08 -12.32
N ALA A 47 8.89 -26.77 -13.02
CA ALA A 47 7.55 -26.88 -12.47
C ALA A 47 7.09 -28.33 -12.52
N VAL A 48 6.62 -28.86 -11.39
CA VAL A 48 5.88 -30.12 -11.35
C VAL A 48 4.45 -29.79 -11.72
N VAL A 49 3.97 -30.37 -12.82
CA VAL A 49 2.64 -30.08 -13.37
C VAL A 49 1.78 -31.34 -13.40
N LEU A 50 0.50 -31.17 -13.16
CA LEU A 50 -0.52 -32.18 -13.38
C LEU A 50 -1.21 -31.87 -14.71
N ARG A 51 -1.03 -32.72 -15.71
CA ARG A 51 -1.54 -32.50 -17.07
C ARG A 51 -2.60 -33.53 -17.42
N TYR A 52 -3.56 -33.10 -18.23
CA TYR A 52 -4.48 -34.00 -18.91
C TYR A 52 -3.73 -34.79 -19.99
N ALA A 53 -3.97 -36.09 -20.06
CA ALA A 53 -3.41 -36.98 -21.07
C ALA A 53 -4.53 -37.85 -21.67
N GLU A 54 -4.44 -38.07 -22.98
CA GLU A 54 -5.29 -39.02 -23.70
C GLU A 54 -4.45 -40.22 -24.07
N ASP A 55 -4.66 -41.33 -23.38
CA ASP A 55 -4.03 -42.60 -23.73
C ASP A 55 -4.91 -43.29 -24.76
N LYS A 56 -4.51 -43.15 -26.03
CA LYS A 56 -5.18 -43.79 -27.17
C LYS A 56 -4.81 -45.26 -27.17
N THR A 57 -5.77 -46.10 -26.83
CA THR A 57 -5.62 -47.54 -26.75
C THR A 57 -6.48 -48.19 -27.83
N ASP A 58 -5.95 -49.26 -28.42
CA ASP A 58 -6.46 -49.92 -29.63
C ASP A 58 -6.44 -49.06 -30.92
N ILE A 59 -5.65 -49.52 -31.90
CA ILE A 59 -5.67 -48.99 -33.27
C ILE A 59 -6.77 -49.74 -34.00
N ALA A 60 -7.85 -49.06 -34.39
CA ALA A 60 -8.79 -49.64 -35.32
C ALA A 60 -8.14 -49.63 -36.72
N GLU A 61 -7.95 -50.80 -37.31
CA GLU A 61 -7.52 -50.91 -38.70
C GLU A 61 -8.65 -50.41 -39.62
N VAL A 62 -8.59 -49.14 -40.00
CA VAL A 62 -9.49 -48.58 -41.01
C VAL A 62 -8.91 -48.86 -42.40
N PHE A 63 -9.57 -49.74 -43.15
CA PHE A 63 -9.27 -49.94 -44.57
C PHE A 63 -9.71 -48.69 -45.35
N PRO A 64 -8.82 -48.05 -46.15
CA PRO A 64 -9.20 -46.92 -46.98
C PRO A 64 -10.31 -47.32 -47.95
N GLN A 65 -11.41 -46.57 -47.98
CA GLN A 65 -12.49 -46.79 -48.96
C GLN A 65 -12.09 -46.38 -50.39
N ASP A 66 -10.98 -45.64 -50.53
CA ASP A 66 -10.45 -45.17 -51.80
C ASP A 66 -8.93 -45.35 -51.90
N LEU A 67 -8.44 -45.77 -53.07
CA LEU A 67 -7.03 -46.07 -53.38
C LEU A 67 -6.09 -44.85 -53.29
N GLY A 68 -6.62 -43.63 -53.14
CA GLY A 68 -5.87 -42.37 -53.04
C GLY A 68 -5.90 -41.70 -51.67
N ALA A 69 -6.63 -42.22 -50.69
CA ALA A 69 -6.78 -41.57 -49.38
C ALA A 69 -5.59 -41.84 -48.46
N SER A 70 -5.10 -40.80 -47.78
CA SER A 70 -4.03 -40.91 -46.77
C SER A 70 -4.49 -41.80 -45.61
N ARG A 71 -3.70 -42.83 -45.28
CA ARG A 71 -3.96 -43.71 -44.13
C ARG A 71 -3.92 -42.89 -42.84
N THR A 72 -5.07 -42.62 -42.25
CA THR A 72 -5.20 -42.03 -40.92
C THR A 72 -5.55 -43.14 -39.93
N ALA A 73 -4.74 -43.31 -38.89
CA ALA A 73 -5.06 -44.22 -37.79
C ALA A 73 -6.27 -43.64 -37.02
N GLN A 74 -7.35 -44.41 -36.95
CA GLN A 74 -8.51 -44.09 -36.11
C GLN A 74 -8.43 -45.02 -34.88
N TYR A 75 -8.61 -44.46 -33.70
CA TYR A 75 -8.44 -45.19 -32.43
C TYR A 75 -9.80 -45.64 -31.91
N ASP A 76 -9.87 -46.85 -31.35
CA ASP A 76 -11.13 -47.47 -30.89
C ASP A 76 -11.51 -46.99 -29.48
N LEU A 77 -10.51 -46.73 -28.62
CA LEU A 77 -10.72 -46.26 -27.25
C LEU A 77 -9.77 -45.11 -26.90
N ILE A 78 -10.34 -43.98 -26.48
CA ILE A 78 -9.58 -42.86 -25.91
C ILE A 78 -9.82 -42.90 -24.40
N THR A 79 -8.80 -43.30 -23.64
CA THR A 79 -8.87 -43.25 -22.17
C THR A 79 -8.35 -41.90 -21.71
N GLU A 80 -9.22 -41.11 -21.07
CA GLU A 80 -8.83 -39.86 -20.44
C GLU A 80 -8.13 -40.15 -19.11
N SER A 81 -6.90 -39.66 -18.95
CA SER A 81 -6.10 -39.85 -17.75
C SER A 81 -5.43 -38.54 -17.30
N VAL A 82 -4.96 -38.54 -16.07
CA VAL A 82 -4.20 -37.42 -15.51
C VAL A 82 -2.79 -37.91 -15.23
N GLN A 83 -1.80 -37.22 -15.79
CA GLN A 83 -0.39 -37.58 -15.67
C GLN A 83 0.41 -36.46 -15.01
N LEU A 84 1.45 -36.81 -14.28
CA LEU A 84 2.44 -35.84 -13.80
C LEU A 84 3.47 -35.58 -14.89
N GLY A 85 3.88 -34.33 -15.04
CA GLY A 85 4.94 -33.90 -15.93
C GLY A 85 5.89 -32.91 -15.27
N LEU A 86 7.02 -32.69 -15.92
CA LEU A 86 7.99 -31.66 -15.59
C LEU A 86 8.05 -30.65 -16.73
N VAL A 87 8.01 -29.37 -16.37
CA VAL A 87 8.19 -28.28 -17.33
C VAL A 87 9.38 -27.44 -16.87
N ALA A 88 10.39 -27.27 -17.70
CA ALA A 88 11.54 -26.42 -17.36
C ALA A 88 11.10 -24.95 -17.29
N LEU A 89 11.40 -24.29 -16.18
CA LEU A 89 11.16 -22.86 -16.01
C LEU A 89 12.28 -22.07 -16.69
N SER A 90 11.96 -20.89 -17.23
CA SER A 90 12.92 -20.05 -17.96
C SER A 90 14.06 -19.50 -17.10
N GLN A 91 13.89 -19.52 -15.77
CA GLN A 91 14.85 -18.95 -14.85
C GLN A 91 16.01 -19.91 -14.55
N PRO A 92 17.26 -19.43 -14.63
CA PRO A 92 18.42 -20.24 -14.29
C PRO A 92 18.47 -20.50 -12.79
N LEU A 93 18.94 -21.69 -12.40
CA LEU A 93 19.16 -22.03 -10.99
C LEU A 93 20.37 -21.25 -10.42
N PRO A 94 20.20 -20.29 -9.48
CA PRO A 94 21.29 -19.50 -8.93
C PRO A 94 22.29 -20.37 -8.12
N GLN A 95 23.51 -19.86 -7.94
CA GLN A 95 24.51 -20.45 -7.02
C GLN A 95 24.35 -19.92 -5.59
N GLN A 96 23.11 -19.86 -5.09
CA GLN A 96 22.80 -19.39 -3.74
C GLN A 96 22.29 -20.53 -2.86
N SER A 97 22.02 -20.25 -1.58
CA SER A 97 21.32 -21.18 -0.70
C SER A 97 19.91 -21.42 -1.21
N TRP A 98 19.36 -22.62 -0.99
CA TRP A 98 18.01 -22.95 -1.43
C TRP A 98 16.94 -22.04 -0.81
N LEU A 99 17.15 -21.60 0.44
CA LEU A 99 16.29 -20.62 1.12
C LEU A 99 16.27 -19.27 0.38
N ALA A 100 17.45 -18.74 0.02
CA ALA A 100 17.55 -17.48 -0.72
C ALA A 100 16.96 -17.59 -2.14
N ILE A 101 17.12 -18.74 -2.79
CA ILE A 101 16.50 -18.98 -4.11
C ILE A 101 14.98 -18.89 -3.98
N ARG A 102 14.38 -19.62 -3.04
CA ARG A 102 12.92 -19.59 -2.83
C ARG A 102 12.41 -18.18 -2.49
N ALA A 103 13.14 -17.45 -1.67
CA ALA A 103 12.82 -16.07 -1.31
C ALA A 103 12.89 -15.09 -2.51
N ASN A 104 13.71 -15.37 -3.52
CA ASN A 104 13.77 -14.59 -4.76
C ASN A 104 12.63 -14.95 -5.72
N LEU A 105 12.35 -16.25 -5.87
CA LEU A 105 11.33 -16.75 -6.79
C LEU A 105 9.93 -16.22 -6.47
N ILE A 106 9.62 -15.94 -5.20
CA ILE A 106 8.31 -15.38 -4.83
C ILE A 106 8.07 -14.04 -5.49
N ARG A 107 9.07 -13.17 -5.66
CA ARG A 107 8.90 -11.87 -6.32
C ARG A 107 8.52 -12.03 -7.79
N GLU A 108 9.07 -13.05 -8.43
CA GLU A 108 8.93 -13.26 -9.86
C GLU A 108 7.64 -14.01 -10.21
N TYR A 109 7.16 -14.90 -9.33
CA TYR A 109 5.94 -15.68 -9.57
C TYR A 109 4.69 -15.10 -8.88
N LEU A 110 4.84 -14.18 -7.93
CA LEU A 110 3.68 -13.60 -7.26
C LEU A 110 2.96 -12.60 -8.17
N GLY A 111 1.76 -12.96 -8.60
CA GLY A 111 0.88 -12.07 -9.36
C GLY A 111 1.28 -11.86 -10.82
N ASP A 112 2.38 -12.46 -11.28
CA ASP A 112 2.85 -12.36 -12.66
C ASP A 112 2.54 -13.63 -13.48
N GLY A 113 2.11 -13.43 -14.72
CA GLY A 113 1.73 -14.49 -15.67
C GLY A 113 2.91 -15.18 -16.34
N GLN A 114 4.16 -14.87 -15.95
CA GLN A 114 5.37 -15.48 -16.52
C GLN A 114 5.39 -17.01 -16.36
N ALA A 115 4.98 -17.52 -15.19
CA ALA A 115 4.80 -18.96 -15.01
C ALA A 115 3.64 -19.50 -15.85
N SER A 116 2.55 -18.75 -15.97
CA SER A 116 1.36 -19.13 -16.74
C SER A 116 1.63 -19.25 -18.24
N GLY A 117 2.59 -18.49 -18.79
CA GLY A 117 2.96 -18.57 -20.21
C GLY A 117 3.84 -19.78 -20.57
N ILE A 118 4.54 -20.35 -19.60
CA ILE A 118 5.43 -21.51 -19.80
C ILE A 118 4.69 -22.83 -19.53
N ILE A 119 3.78 -22.81 -18.55
CA ILE A 119 3.01 -23.98 -18.14
C ILE A 119 1.85 -24.18 -19.12
N PRO A 120 1.68 -25.38 -19.72
CA PRO A 120 0.59 -25.62 -20.66
C PRO A 120 -0.79 -25.36 -20.06
N GLU A 121 -1.69 -24.73 -20.80
CA GLU A 121 -3.03 -24.33 -20.32
C GLU A 121 -3.92 -25.50 -19.86
N ASN A 122 -3.65 -26.71 -20.38
CA ASN A 122 -4.33 -27.95 -19.96
C ASN A 122 -3.69 -28.61 -18.72
N SER A 123 -2.80 -27.89 -18.03
CA SER A 123 -2.06 -28.39 -16.87
C SER A 123 -2.22 -27.46 -15.66
N VAL A 124 -2.06 -28.03 -14.47
CA VAL A 124 -2.05 -27.29 -13.19
C VAL A 124 -0.68 -27.43 -12.54
N ALA A 125 -0.11 -26.29 -12.13
CA ALA A 125 1.15 -26.26 -11.41
C ALA A 125 0.97 -26.73 -9.95
N LEU A 126 1.82 -27.65 -9.51
CA LEU A 126 1.78 -28.23 -8.18
C LEU A 126 2.93 -27.75 -7.28
N GLY A 127 4.04 -27.31 -7.87
CA GLY A 127 5.21 -26.86 -7.14
C GLY A 127 6.44 -26.66 -8.03
N VAL A 128 7.52 -26.18 -7.44
CA VAL A 128 8.82 -25.94 -8.06
C VAL A 128 9.84 -26.94 -7.53
N LEU A 129 10.50 -27.64 -8.45
CA LEU A 129 11.57 -28.59 -8.20
C LEU A 129 12.89 -28.01 -8.69
N ALA A 130 13.90 -27.94 -7.82
CA ALA A 130 15.24 -27.57 -8.21
C ALA A 130 16.10 -28.80 -8.46
N ILE A 131 16.75 -28.84 -9.62
CA ILE A 131 17.61 -29.94 -10.03
C ILE A 131 19.03 -29.46 -10.27
N ARG A 132 19.99 -30.14 -9.64
CA ARG A 132 21.42 -29.89 -9.80
C ARG A 132 22.14 -31.23 -9.89
N GLU A 133 23.04 -31.36 -10.86
CA GLU A 133 23.79 -32.61 -11.12
C GLU A 133 22.86 -33.81 -11.33
N ASP A 134 21.78 -33.62 -12.11
CA ASP A 134 20.85 -34.70 -12.46
C ASP A 134 20.15 -35.32 -11.23
N GLN A 135 20.07 -34.56 -10.13
CA GLN A 135 19.41 -34.95 -8.88
C GLN A 135 18.51 -33.82 -8.33
N PRO A 136 17.32 -34.15 -7.81
CA PRO A 136 16.46 -33.20 -7.12
C PRO A 136 17.11 -32.75 -5.81
N LYS A 137 17.22 -31.44 -5.58
CA LYS A 137 17.81 -30.88 -4.34
C LYS A 137 16.75 -30.43 -3.34
N TRP A 138 15.67 -29.82 -3.81
CA TRP A 138 14.55 -29.37 -2.99
C TRP A 138 13.29 -29.22 -3.83
N LEU A 139 12.13 -29.32 -3.18
CA LEU A 139 10.80 -29.15 -3.74
C LEU A 139 10.04 -28.12 -2.90
N ASP A 140 9.49 -27.10 -3.55
CA ASP A 140 8.57 -26.14 -2.95
C ASP A 140 7.17 -26.37 -3.52
N ALA A 141 6.21 -26.71 -2.66
CA ALA A 141 4.84 -27.00 -3.06
C ALA A 141 3.91 -25.77 -3.05
N ASP A 142 4.35 -24.62 -2.55
CA ASP A 142 3.50 -23.45 -2.30
C ASP A 142 3.73 -22.32 -3.31
N LEU A 143 4.90 -22.24 -3.96
CA LEU A 143 5.24 -21.15 -4.89
C LEU A 143 4.30 -21.02 -6.09
N LEU A 144 4.01 -22.13 -6.78
CA LEU A 144 3.16 -22.14 -7.98
C LEU A 144 1.74 -22.66 -7.72
N ARG A 145 1.49 -23.19 -6.53
CA ARG A 145 0.24 -23.87 -6.21
C ARG A 145 -0.75 -22.90 -5.59
N HIS A 146 -1.77 -22.56 -6.36
CA HIS A 146 -2.86 -21.74 -5.88
C HIS A 146 -4.04 -22.60 -5.39
N PRO A 147 -4.72 -22.21 -4.31
CA PRO A 147 -5.92 -22.89 -3.86
C PRO A 147 -7.03 -22.67 -4.90
N LEU A 148 -7.94 -23.63 -5.04
CA LEU A 148 -9.09 -23.47 -5.91
C LEU A 148 -10.02 -22.38 -5.35
N ARG A 149 -10.33 -21.37 -6.16
CA ARG A 149 -11.17 -20.22 -5.79
C ARG A 149 -12.30 -20.05 -6.80
N ALA A 150 -13.49 -19.69 -6.30
CA ALA A 150 -14.65 -19.41 -7.16
C ALA A 150 -14.53 -18.04 -7.86
N ALA A 151 -13.94 -17.05 -7.18
CA ALA A 151 -13.69 -15.72 -7.71
C ALA A 151 -12.41 -15.15 -7.08
N LEU A 152 -11.72 -14.28 -7.81
CA LEU A 152 -10.54 -13.55 -7.31
C LEU A 152 -11.00 -12.37 -6.44
N ASN A 153 -10.59 -12.36 -5.19
CA ASN A 153 -10.85 -11.32 -4.21
C ASN A 153 -9.60 -10.46 -3.94
N GLN A 154 -9.81 -9.22 -3.49
CA GLN A 154 -8.75 -8.43 -2.88
C GLN A 154 -8.23 -9.15 -1.63
N GLY A 155 -6.95 -9.54 -1.65
CA GLY A 155 -6.31 -10.30 -0.58
C GLY A 155 -5.87 -11.72 -0.96
N ASP A 156 -6.29 -12.26 -2.11
CA ASP A 156 -5.94 -13.63 -2.51
C ASP A 156 -4.44 -13.80 -2.75
N ILE A 157 -3.82 -12.82 -3.41
CA ILE A 157 -2.37 -12.76 -3.62
C ILE A 157 -1.64 -12.70 -2.27
N GLN A 158 -2.16 -11.91 -1.32
CA GLN A 158 -1.61 -11.77 0.03
C GLN A 158 -1.75 -13.07 0.82
N GLN A 159 -2.85 -13.82 0.65
CA GLN A 159 -3.02 -15.13 1.28
C GLN A 159 -2.05 -16.17 0.75
N ASP A 160 -1.82 -16.19 -0.57
CA ASP A 160 -0.85 -17.11 -1.19
C ASP A 160 0.58 -16.78 -0.74
N LEU A 161 0.92 -15.49 -0.72
CA LEU A 161 2.20 -15.03 -0.17
C LEU A 161 2.33 -15.38 1.31
N ALA A 162 1.28 -15.22 2.12
CA ALA A 162 1.30 -15.58 3.53
C ALA A 162 1.52 -17.08 3.74
N ARG A 163 0.90 -17.95 2.92
CA ARG A 163 1.13 -19.40 2.98
C ARG A 163 2.59 -19.74 2.68
N HIS A 164 3.12 -19.22 1.58
CA HIS A 164 4.52 -19.44 1.21
C HIS A 164 5.47 -18.92 2.30
N TYR A 165 5.20 -17.73 2.84
CA TYR A 165 5.96 -17.14 3.93
C TYR A 165 5.99 -18.05 5.17
N GLU A 166 4.84 -18.59 5.62
CA GLU A 166 4.80 -19.48 6.79
C GLU A 166 5.59 -20.78 6.56
N THR A 167 5.49 -21.37 5.37
CA THR A 167 6.26 -22.57 5.00
C THR A 167 7.76 -22.27 5.00
N LEU A 168 8.18 -21.20 4.32
CA LEU A 168 9.58 -20.78 4.27
C LEU A 168 10.11 -20.38 5.65
N PHE A 169 9.28 -19.72 6.48
CA PHE A 169 9.63 -19.35 7.84
C PHE A 169 9.89 -20.57 8.72
N LYS A 170 9.03 -21.59 8.63
CA LYS A 170 9.25 -22.86 9.31
C LYS A 170 10.58 -23.51 8.87
N ASP A 171 10.84 -23.54 7.58
CA ASP A 171 12.05 -24.09 7.01
C ASP A 171 13.32 -23.33 7.43
N VAL A 172 13.26 -22.00 7.53
CA VAL A 172 14.34 -21.16 8.09
C VAL A 172 14.56 -21.49 9.56
N MET A 173 13.50 -21.62 10.35
CA MET A 173 13.60 -21.96 11.77
C MET A 173 14.22 -23.35 11.98
N ASP A 174 13.84 -24.34 11.17
CA ASP A 174 14.39 -25.69 11.24
C ASP A 174 15.85 -25.74 10.74
N TYR A 175 16.18 -24.98 9.69
CA TYR A 175 17.57 -24.79 9.24
C TYR A 175 18.45 -24.17 10.33
N ARG A 176 17.97 -23.13 11.02
CA ARG A 176 18.72 -22.48 12.10
C ARG A 176 18.87 -23.38 13.33
N ARG A 177 17.81 -24.10 13.70
CA ARG A 177 17.86 -25.09 14.80
C ARG A 177 18.86 -26.20 14.52
N SER A 178 18.86 -26.76 13.31
CA SER A 178 19.84 -27.79 12.93
C SER A 178 21.28 -27.25 12.89
N GLY A 179 21.45 -25.98 12.53
CA GLY A 179 22.73 -25.27 12.57
C GLY A 179 23.16 -24.74 13.95
N SER A 180 22.38 -24.97 15.02
CA SER A 180 22.62 -24.38 16.36
C SER A 180 22.73 -22.84 16.36
N LEU A 181 22.08 -22.19 15.39
CA LEU A 181 21.97 -20.74 15.29
C LEU A 181 20.78 -20.27 16.14
N GLY A 182 20.90 -19.13 16.82
CA GLY A 182 19.80 -18.56 17.62
C GLY A 182 18.60 -18.16 16.76
N SER A 183 17.42 -17.95 17.37
CA SER A 183 16.19 -17.56 16.64
C SER A 183 16.10 -16.06 16.41
N ASP A 184 17.10 -15.29 16.83
CA ASP A 184 17.27 -13.86 16.56
C ASP A 184 17.94 -13.67 15.18
N PHE A 185 17.19 -13.15 14.21
CA PHE A 185 17.67 -12.85 12.86
C PHE A 185 16.84 -11.74 12.21
N ALA A 186 17.43 -11.04 11.24
CA ALA A 186 16.75 -10.01 10.47
C ALA A 186 15.98 -10.63 9.29
N ALA A 187 14.74 -10.18 9.06
CA ALA A 187 13.88 -10.67 7.99
C ALA A 187 14.55 -10.50 6.61
N SER A 188 15.29 -9.41 6.41
CA SER A 188 16.01 -9.10 5.17
C SER A 188 17.11 -10.12 4.80
N GLU A 189 17.55 -10.97 5.73
CA GLU A 189 18.53 -12.03 5.44
C GLU A 189 17.92 -13.20 4.66
N TYR A 190 16.63 -13.48 4.86
CA TYR A 190 15.95 -14.65 4.32
C TYR A 190 14.73 -14.34 3.46
N PHE A 191 14.19 -13.12 3.56
CA PHE A 191 12.98 -12.72 2.88
C PHE A 191 13.20 -11.39 2.16
N HIS A 192 12.65 -11.29 0.94
CA HIS A 192 12.61 -10.02 0.19
C HIS A 192 11.23 -9.37 0.26
N LEU A 193 10.18 -10.20 0.33
CA LEU A 193 8.79 -9.78 0.36
C LEU A 193 8.09 -10.45 1.55
N LEU A 194 7.48 -9.63 2.40
CA LEU A 194 6.72 -10.10 3.56
C LEU A 194 5.22 -9.89 3.34
N PRO A 195 4.36 -10.82 3.81
CA PRO A 195 2.93 -10.59 3.85
C PRO A 195 2.58 -9.42 4.78
N PRO A 196 1.40 -8.82 4.62
CA PRO A 196 0.90 -7.88 5.61
C PRO A 196 0.66 -8.53 6.98
N VAL A 197 0.52 -9.85 7.05
CA VAL A 197 0.41 -10.63 8.29
C VAL A 197 1.26 -11.88 8.22
N GLY A 198 2.08 -12.12 9.23
CA GLY A 198 2.86 -13.35 9.34
C GLY A 198 3.35 -13.65 10.75
N SER A 199 3.85 -14.86 10.95
CA SER A 199 4.54 -15.29 12.17
C SER A 199 5.90 -14.60 12.31
N LEU A 200 6.34 -14.40 13.55
CA LEU A 200 7.68 -13.88 13.84
C LEU A 200 8.39 -14.70 14.93
N PRO A 201 9.74 -14.71 14.95
CA PRO A 201 10.47 -15.36 16.01
C PRO A 201 10.44 -14.51 17.28
N LYS A 202 10.04 -15.12 18.39
CA LYS A 202 9.94 -14.45 19.70
C LYS A 202 11.23 -13.82 20.19
N GLU A 203 12.38 -14.44 19.88
CA GLU A 203 13.70 -13.97 20.33
C GLU A 203 14.13 -12.67 19.63
N ALA A 204 13.63 -12.42 18.42
CA ALA A 204 13.96 -11.20 17.67
C ALA A 204 13.29 -9.94 18.24
N ILE A 205 12.30 -10.09 19.13
CA ILE A 205 11.59 -8.98 19.76
C ILE A 205 11.70 -9.07 21.27
N ASN A 206 12.26 -8.02 21.87
CA ASN A 206 12.34 -7.86 23.31
C ASN A 206 11.60 -6.59 23.73
N PRO A 207 10.30 -6.68 24.07
CA PRO A 207 9.52 -5.51 24.46
C PRO A 207 10.02 -4.89 25.77
N LYS A 208 10.69 -5.68 26.63
CA LYS A 208 11.24 -5.19 27.91
C LYS A 208 12.35 -4.16 27.72
N LYS A 209 13.23 -4.42 26.74
CA LYS A 209 14.41 -3.58 26.46
C LYS A 209 14.18 -2.63 25.28
N GLY A 210 12.99 -2.66 24.71
CA GLY A 210 12.68 -1.92 23.50
C GLY A 210 13.49 -2.37 22.27
N ARG A 211 13.89 -3.64 22.17
CA ARG A 211 14.73 -4.11 21.06
C ARG A 211 13.90 -4.87 20.02
N GLN A 212 14.08 -4.52 18.75
CA GLN A 212 13.62 -5.32 17.62
C GLN A 212 14.81 -5.60 16.69
N GLY A 213 15.00 -6.85 16.29
CA GLY A 213 16.04 -7.28 15.35
C GLY A 213 15.48 -7.85 14.05
N TYR A 214 14.16 -7.98 13.93
CA TYR A 214 13.52 -8.67 12.81
C TYR A 214 13.26 -7.74 11.62
N PHE A 215 12.68 -6.56 11.84
CA PHE A 215 12.38 -5.62 10.77
C PHE A 215 13.57 -4.68 10.51
N PRO A 216 13.73 -4.20 9.27
CA PRO A 216 14.71 -3.18 8.98
C PRO A 216 14.45 -1.88 9.77
N GLU A 217 15.45 -1.04 9.78
CA GLU A 217 15.58 0.13 10.62
C GLU A 217 14.62 1.29 10.32
N ASN A 218 14.14 1.37 9.08
CA ASN A 218 13.16 2.36 8.61
C ASN A 218 11.71 2.04 9.03
N TYR A 219 11.47 0.87 9.64
CA TYR A 219 10.15 0.41 10.03
C TYR A 219 9.79 0.86 11.44
N ARG A 220 8.55 1.31 11.62
CA ARG A 220 8.03 1.66 12.95
C ARG A 220 7.30 0.47 13.54
N VAL A 221 7.98 -0.21 14.47
CA VAL A 221 7.47 -1.43 15.11
C VAL A 221 6.87 -1.09 16.48
N TRP A 222 5.61 -1.46 16.66
CA TRP A 222 4.86 -1.33 17.91
C TRP A 222 4.55 -2.71 18.47
N THR A 223 4.41 -2.83 19.79
CA THR A 223 3.99 -4.10 20.43
C THR A 223 2.69 -3.88 21.18
N ALA A 224 1.69 -4.74 20.93
CA ALA A 224 0.39 -4.64 21.59
C ALA A 224 -0.14 -6.03 22.02
N PRO A 225 -0.73 -6.18 23.21
CA PRO A 225 -1.48 -7.37 23.55
C PRO A 225 -2.78 -7.43 22.74
N ILE A 226 -3.24 -8.62 22.36
CA ILE A 226 -4.53 -8.84 21.71
C ILE A 226 -5.26 -10.04 22.32
N ARG A 227 -6.60 -10.04 22.27
CA ARG A 227 -7.39 -11.21 22.62
C ARG A 227 -7.27 -12.27 21.54
N MET A 228 -7.13 -13.53 21.94
CA MET A 228 -7.06 -14.65 21.00
C MET A 228 -8.31 -14.77 20.12
N SER A 229 -9.49 -14.34 20.60
CA SER A 229 -10.73 -14.30 19.81
C SER A 229 -10.69 -13.32 18.63
N ASP A 230 -9.91 -12.25 18.77
CA ASP A 230 -9.94 -11.11 17.84
C ASP A 230 -8.84 -11.24 16.76
N LEU A 231 -7.89 -12.16 16.96
CA LEU A 231 -6.74 -12.40 16.09
C LEU A 231 -7.15 -12.69 14.64
N GLU A 232 -8.11 -13.58 14.43
CA GLU A 232 -8.56 -13.96 13.08
C GLU A 232 -9.27 -12.80 12.37
N LEU A 233 -9.95 -11.93 13.11
CA LEU A 233 -10.56 -10.73 12.54
C LEU A 233 -9.49 -9.74 12.07
N VAL A 234 -8.54 -9.40 12.94
CA VAL A 234 -7.46 -8.46 12.60
C VAL A 234 -6.58 -9.01 11.47
N ARG A 235 -6.36 -10.33 11.43
CA ARG A 235 -5.68 -10.99 10.32
C ARG A 235 -6.41 -10.74 9.00
N LYS A 236 -7.72 -10.97 8.95
CA LYS A 236 -8.52 -10.77 7.73
C LYS A 236 -8.53 -9.31 7.26
N GLU A 237 -8.63 -8.36 8.18
CA GLU A 237 -8.61 -6.93 7.85
C GLU A 237 -7.26 -6.52 7.24
N SER A 238 -6.18 -7.04 7.81
CA SER A 238 -4.82 -6.68 7.40
C SER A 238 -4.40 -7.33 6.09
N MET A 239 -4.96 -8.49 5.73
CA MET A 239 -4.74 -9.14 4.44
C MET A 239 -5.21 -8.31 3.23
N ARG A 240 -5.98 -7.24 3.44
CA ARG A 240 -6.36 -6.29 2.40
C ARG A 240 -5.23 -5.31 2.05
N LEU A 241 -4.23 -5.19 2.91
CA LEU A 241 -3.10 -4.28 2.70
C LEU A 241 -2.09 -4.87 1.72
N PRO A 242 -1.32 -4.02 1.01
CA PRO A 242 -0.28 -4.52 0.11
C PRO A 242 0.82 -5.27 0.88
N PRO A 243 1.54 -6.19 0.22
CA PRO A 243 2.71 -6.84 0.80
C PRO A 243 3.80 -5.81 1.10
N ILE A 244 4.68 -6.17 2.03
CA ILE A 244 5.79 -5.34 2.48
C ILE A 244 7.05 -5.77 1.72
N ASP A 245 7.54 -4.91 0.85
CA ASP A 245 8.82 -5.13 0.18
C ASP A 245 9.96 -4.62 1.07
N LEU A 246 10.87 -5.51 1.47
CA LEU A 246 12.01 -5.18 2.32
C LEU A 246 13.18 -4.55 1.56
N SER A 247 13.18 -4.63 0.22
CA SER A 247 14.18 -3.97 -0.62
C SER A 247 13.88 -2.48 -0.85
N LEU A 248 12.61 -2.09 -0.68
CA LEU A 248 12.19 -0.70 -0.75
C LEU A 248 12.43 -0.05 0.62
N ASN A 249 13.11 1.10 0.63
CA ASN A 249 13.33 1.88 1.85
C ASN A 249 12.09 2.73 2.22
N GLU A 250 10.89 2.16 2.10
CA GLU A 250 9.63 2.83 2.42
C GLU A 250 9.33 2.69 3.93
N PRO A 251 8.96 3.76 4.64
CA PRO A 251 8.60 3.65 6.05
C PRO A 251 7.24 2.94 6.18
N VAL A 252 7.25 1.75 6.78
CA VAL A 252 6.01 0.99 7.06
C VAL A 252 5.80 0.88 8.56
N ASP A 253 4.55 1.09 8.98
CA ASP A 253 4.11 0.86 10.35
C ASP A 253 3.71 -0.62 10.54
N VAL A 254 4.28 -1.27 11.55
CA VAL A 254 4.00 -2.67 11.90
C VAL A 254 3.63 -2.79 13.38
N ILE A 255 2.60 -3.57 13.69
CA ILE A 255 2.25 -3.96 15.05
C ILE A 255 2.57 -5.44 15.24
N VAL A 256 3.29 -5.75 16.30
CA VAL A 256 3.51 -7.09 16.80
C VAL A 256 2.46 -7.39 17.86
N LEU A 257 1.65 -8.40 17.59
CA LEU A 257 0.57 -8.83 18.44
C LEU A 257 1.02 -9.96 19.36
N ALA A 258 0.81 -9.75 20.66
CA ALA A 258 0.97 -10.76 21.70
C ALA A 258 -0.41 -11.33 22.06
N PRO A 259 -0.81 -12.51 21.53
CA PRO A 259 -2.12 -13.07 21.84
C PRO A 259 -2.19 -13.55 23.28
N LEU A 260 -3.28 -13.17 23.95
CA LEU A 260 -3.58 -13.51 25.34
C LEU A 260 -4.99 -14.10 25.47
N SER A 261 -5.19 -14.89 26.52
CA SER A 261 -6.54 -15.32 26.92
C SER A 261 -7.39 -14.12 27.36
N ASN A 262 -8.71 -14.21 27.28
CA ASN A 262 -9.60 -13.09 27.64
C ASN A 262 -9.40 -12.61 29.09
N ARG A 263 -9.16 -13.55 30.02
CA ARG A 263 -8.89 -13.25 31.43
C ARG A 263 -7.59 -12.48 31.60
N ASP A 264 -6.54 -12.94 30.93
CA ASP A 264 -5.20 -12.34 31.03
C ASP A 264 -5.15 -11.00 30.34
N TYR A 265 -5.80 -10.88 29.18
CA TYR A 265 -5.93 -9.63 28.45
C TYR A 265 -6.54 -8.54 29.34
N GLY A 266 -7.68 -8.80 29.98
CA GLY A 266 -8.33 -7.79 30.85
C GLY A 266 -7.51 -7.42 32.09
N TYR A 267 -6.65 -8.32 32.57
CA TYR A 267 -5.74 -8.05 33.69
C TYR A 267 -4.53 -7.21 33.28
N TYR A 268 -3.92 -7.53 32.13
CA TYR A 268 -2.72 -6.87 31.65
C TYR A 268 -3.02 -5.56 30.89
N SER A 269 -4.14 -5.45 30.16
CA SER A 269 -4.49 -4.22 29.45
C SER A 269 -4.67 -3.06 30.43
N ARG A 270 -5.43 -3.27 31.52
CA ARG A 270 -5.63 -2.27 32.59
C ARG A 270 -4.33 -1.82 33.26
N ARG A 271 -3.30 -2.67 33.25
CA ARG A 271 -1.97 -2.35 33.81
C ARG A 271 -1.09 -1.59 32.84
N LEU A 272 -1.35 -1.75 31.54
CA LEU A 272 -0.68 -1.03 30.46
C LEU A 272 -1.38 0.30 30.09
N GLU A 273 -2.65 0.48 30.44
CA GLU A 273 -3.49 1.66 30.14
C GLU A 273 -3.17 2.92 30.99
N ARG A 274 -1.93 3.14 31.44
CA ARG A 274 -1.52 4.44 32.03
C ARG A 274 -1.27 5.49 30.94
N GLU A 275 -1.35 6.78 31.32
CA GLU A 275 -1.27 7.96 30.44
C GLU A 275 -0.21 7.80 29.34
N PHE A 276 -0.67 7.88 28.11
CA PHE A 276 0.13 7.75 26.90
C PHE A 276 1.17 8.89 26.85
N ASP A 277 2.43 8.58 27.15
CA ASP A 277 3.55 9.46 26.82
C ASP A 277 3.98 9.20 25.36
N PRO A 278 3.80 10.17 24.43
CA PRO A 278 4.09 10.00 23.00
C PRO A 278 5.56 9.69 22.69
N ASN A 279 6.47 9.77 23.68
CA ASN A 279 7.90 9.53 23.51
C ASN A 279 8.39 8.14 23.96
N VAL A 280 7.61 7.36 24.72
CA VAL A 280 8.09 6.14 25.40
C VAL A 280 7.84 4.84 24.60
N GLY A 281 6.98 4.88 23.57
CA GLY A 281 6.63 3.71 22.76
C GLY A 281 7.60 3.37 21.61
N ARG A 282 8.73 4.09 21.47
CA ARG A 282 9.67 3.86 20.35
C ARG A 282 10.77 2.91 20.78
N LEU A 283 10.83 1.75 20.13
CA LEU A 283 11.98 0.83 20.21
C LEU A 283 13.22 1.57 19.64
N PRO A 284 14.29 1.83 20.41
CA PRO A 284 15.48 2.48 19.87
C PRO A 284 16.12 1.61 18.78
N HIS A 285 16.32 2.26 17.63
CA HIS A 285 17.01 1.77 16.44
C HIS A 285 18.48 1.40 16.75
N LEU A 286 19.02 0.40 16.04
CA LEU A 286 20.40 -0.07 16.21
C LEU A 286 21.38 0.84 15.45
N ASP A 287 22.47 1.23 16.10
CA ASP A 287 23.54 2.01 15.49
C ASP A 287 24.59 1.04 14.92
N LEU A 288 24.67 0.98 13.57
CA LEU A 288 25.46 0.00 12.82
C LEU A 288 26.99 0.16 12.95
N LEU A 289 27.49 1.17 13.66
CA LEU A 289 28.94 1.38 13.87
C LEU A 289 29.40 1.22 15.32
N ARG A 290 28.54 0.76 16.24
CA ARG A 290 28.89 0.63 17.66
C ARG A 290 29.26 -0.81 18.05
N LEU A 291 30.56 -1.09 18.16
CA LEU A 291 31.13 -2.41 18.53
C LEU A 291 30.87 -2.88 19.98
N ARG A 292 30.12 -2.12 20.77
CA ARG A 292 29.38 -2.50 21.98
C ARG A 292 28.79 -1.20 22.53
N LEU A 293 27.57 -1.25 23.02
CA LEU A 293 27.12 -0.67 24.30
C LEU A 293 25.60 -0.78 24.37
N TYR A 294 25.12 -1.67 25.25
CA TYR A 294 23.72 -1.73 25.64
C TYR A 294 23.23 -0.34 26.05
N PRO A 295 21.98 0.06 25.71
CA PRO A 295 21.39 1.26 26.27
C PRO A 295 21.38 1.11 27.81
N ARG A 296 22.20 1.90 28.51
CA ARG A 296 22.09 2.05 29.96
C ARG A 296 20.98 3.06 30.21
N ARG A 297 19.85 2.55 30.72
CA ARG A 297 18.78 3.38 31.26
C ARG A 297 19.29 4.24 32.42
N PRO A 298 18.74 5.45 32.63
CA PRO A 298 18.99 6.21 33.85
C PRO A 298 18.57 5.38 35.08
N ILE A 299 19.41 5.36 36.10
CA ILE A 299 19.37 4.42 37.26
C ILE A 299 18.14 4.67 38.18
N HIS A 300 17.29 5.64 37.88
CA HIS A 300 16.22 6.10 38.77
C HIS A 300 14.81 6.09 38.18
N GLU A 301 14.61 5.60 36.96
CA GLU A 301 13.26 5.42 36.40
C GLU A 301 12.83 3.96 36.58
N LEU A 302 11.87 3.73 37.48
CA LEU A 302 11.25 2.41 37.64
C LEU A 302 10.42 2.14 36.39
N ASP A 303 10.94 1.29 35.49
CA ASP A 303 10.15 0.74 34.39
C ASP A 303 9.05 -0.17 34.98
N THR A 304 7.88 0.41 35.24
CA THR A 304 6.73 -0.29 35.81
C THR A 304 6.14 -1.31 34.82
N ASP A 305 6.38 -1.12 33.52
CA ASP A 305 5.79 -1.92 32.46
C ASP A 305 6.67 -3.13 32.11
N GLU A 306 7.96 -3.09 32.41
CA GLU A 306 8.88 -4.23 32.25
C GLU A 306 8.36 -5.48 32.96
N ALA A 307 7.83 -5.34 34.18
CA ALA A 307 7.29 -6.46 34.95
C ALA A 307 6.01 -7.04 34.31
N THR A 308 5.17 -6.17 33.75
CA THR A 308 3.95 -6.54 33.04
C THR A 308 4.27 -7.23 31.72
N TRP A 309 5.12 -6.64 30.89
CA TRP A 309 5.59 -7.23 29.64
C TRP A 309 6.37 -8.52 29.85
N ARG A 310 7.14 -8.65 30.94
CA ARG A 310 7.80 -9.92 31.30
C ARG A 310 6.80 -11.03 31.55
N SER A 311 5.69 -10.71 32.18
CA SER A 311 4.62 -11.67 32.47
C SER A 311 3.84 -12.04 31.21
N ILE A 312 3.55 -11.07 30.34
CA ILE A 312 2.92 -11.29 29.03
C ILE A 312 3.81 -12.18 28.15
N TRP A 313 5.08 -11.81 27.95
CA TRP A 313 6.02 -12.54 27.10
C TRP A 313 6.36 -13.93 27.62
N GLY A 314 6.26 -14.16 28.92
CA GLY A 314 6.39 -15.49 29.53
C GLY A 314 5.22 -16.42 29.24
N ARG A 315 4.03 -15.88 28.94
CA ARG A 315 2.81 -16.64 28.65
C ARG A 315 2.56 -16.86 27.16
N VAL A 316 3.05 -15.95 26.31
CA VAL A 316 2.96 -16.09 24.85
C VAL A 316 3.85 -17.23 24.39
N GLN A 317 3.30 -18.16 23.62
CA GLN A 317 4.05 -19.27 23.04
C GLN A 317 4.94 -18.78 21.90
N ASP A 318 6.08 -19.46 21.67
CA ASP A 318 7.10 -18.97 20.74
C ASP A 318 6.64 -18.93 19.28
N GLN A 319 5.57 -19.66 18.92
CA GLN A 319 5.00 -19.73 17.57
C GLN A 319 3.68 -18.96 17.41
N SER A 320 3.19 -18.29 18.45
CA SER A 320 1.90 -17.59 18.39
C SER A 320 2.04 -16.09 18.14
N LEU A 321 3.27 -15.57 18.06
CA LEU A 321 3.50 -14.16 17.79
C LEU A 321 3.26 -13.85 16.32
N LEU A 322 2.40 -12.86 16.08
CA LEU A 322 2.04 -12.41 14.74
C LEU A 322 2.40 -10.94 14.59
N TYR A 323 2.93 -10.56 13.45
CA TYR A 323 3.04 -9.17 13.06
C TYR A 323 1.96 -8.81 12.07
N ILE A 324 1.57 -7.55 12.08
CA ILE A 324 0.52 -6.99 11.25
C ILE A 324 0.96 -5.64 10.71
N ARG A 325 0.83 -5.44 9.40
CA ARG A 325 0.97 -4.14 8.76
C ARG A 325 -0.17 -3.24 9.18
N ARG A 326 0.14 -2.00 9.57
CA ARG A 326 -0.87 -0.95 9.69
C ARG A 326 -1.03 -0.19 8.37
N PRO A 327 -2.24 0.28 8.05
CA PRO A 327 -2.38 1.30 7.02
C PRO A 327 -1.53 2.50 7.42
N THR A 328 -0.69 2.96 6.50
CA THR A 328 0.04 4.21 6.63
C THR A 328 -1.02 5.31 6.75
N ARG A 329 -1.04 6.04 7.87
CA ARG A 329 -1.84 7.26 7.99
C ARG A 329 -1.21 8.33 7.09
N ALA A 330 -1.39 8.20 5.77
CA ALA A 330 -1.45 9.37 4.90
C ALA A 330 -2.69 10.15 5.32
N ALA A 331 -2.65 11.47 5.20
CA ALA A 331 -3.62 12.43 5.74
C ALA A 331 -5.03 12.38 5.10
N GLU A 332 -5.62 11.19 4.94
CA GLU A 332 -6.88 10.94 4.21
C GLU A 332 -7.97 10.28 5.08
N THR A 333 -7.93 10.50 6.39
CA THR A 333 -9.15 10.38 7.21
C THR A 333 -9.24 11.59 8.12
N ALA A 334 -9.75 12.69 7.57
CA ALA A 334 -10.30 13.82 8.35
C ALA A 334 -11.54 13.40 9.21
N ILE A 335 -11.78 12.11 9.40
CA ILE A 335 -12.81 11.54 10.25
C ILE A 335 -12.20 10.33 10.96
N SER A 336 -11.55 10.56 12.11
CA SER A 336 -11.54 9.67 13.28
C SER A 336 -10.56 10.20 14.32
N GLY A 337 -10.99 11.25 15.01
CA GLY A 337 -10.37 11.77 16.23
C GLY A 337 -11.38 11.95 17.35
N ILE A 338 -12.54 11.26 17.32
CA ILE A 338 -13.35 11.11 18.53
C ILE A 338 -12.77 9.94 19.31
N VAL A 339 -11.68 10.22 20.02
CA VAL A 339 -11.45 9.59 21.31
C VAL A 339 -12.32 10.40 22.26
N LEU A 340 -13.47 9.86 22.65
CA LEU A 340 -14.23 10.41 23.78
C LEU A 340 -13.32 10.30 25.01
N ALA A 341 -12.58 11.38 25.29
CA ALA A 341 -11.90 11.58 26.54
C ALA A 341 -12.96 11.63 27.65
N ARG A 342 -13.31 10.47 28.21
CA ARG A 342 -13.97 10.42 29.51
C ARG A 342 -12.98 10.95 30.53
N GLY A 343 -13.20 12.18 30.99
CA GLY A 343 -12.42 12.79 32.07
C GLY A 343 -12.14 14.29 31.95
N MET A 344 -12.50 14.96 30.85
CA MET A 344 -12.36 16.41 30.78
C MET A 344 -13.51 17.08 31.56
N THR A 345 -13.22 17.54 32.78
CA THR A 345 -13.94 18.69 33.34
C THR A 345 -13.51 19.92 32.55
N LEU A 346 -14.46 20.70 32.04
CA LEU A 346 -14.16 21.98 31.40
C LEU A 346 -13.27 22.80 32.36
N PRO A 347 -12.10 23.29 31.93
CA PRO A 347 -11.35 24.23 32.74
C PRO A 347 -12.21 25.49 32.92
N GLU A 348 -12.22 26.05 34.14
CA GLU A 348 -12.86 27.34 34.38
C GLU A 348 -12.24 28.40 33.45
N PRO A 349 -13.03 29.37 32.96
CA PRO A 349 -12.54 30.40 32.05
C PRO A 349 -11.34 31.13 32.66
N ILE A 350 -10.18 31.00 32.03
CA ILE A 350 -8.97 31.71 32.43
C ILE A 350 -9.16 33.19 32.08
N GLU A 351 -9.09 34.08 33.07
CA GLU A 351 -9.02 35.52 32.85
C GLU A 351 -7.78 35.85 32.00
N PRO A 352 -7.88 36.75 30.99
CA PRO A 352 -6.79 36.99 30.06
C PRO A 352 -5.60 37.66 30.76
N ALA A 353 -4.51 36.91 30.93
CA ALA A 353 -3.22 37.43 31.34
C ALA A 353 -2.51 38.12 30.16
N GLU A 354 -1.84 39.24 30.43
CA GLU A 354 -1.08 40.02 29.45
C GLU A 354 0.07 39.20 28.82
N PRO A 355 0.37 39.40 27.52
CA PRO A 355 1.35 38.57 26.81
C PRO A 355 2.81 38.92 27.17
N THR A 356 3.57 37.90 27.58
CA THR A 356 5.03 37.95 27.71
C THR A 356 5.74 37.69 26.36
N PRO A 357 6.96 38.24 26.12
CA PRO A 357 7.60 38.25 24.79
C PRO A 357 8.24 36.93 24.33
N ALA A 358 7.94 35.80 24.97
CA ALA A 358 8.63 34.53 24.73
C ALA A 358 7.80 33.50 23.92
N ASP A 359 6.54 33.79 23.60
CA ASP A 359 5.65 32.88 22.85
C ASP A 359 5.62 33.17 21.34
N SER A 360 6.80 33.33 20.73
CA SER A 360 6.94 33.28 19.27
C SER A 360 7.48 31.91 18.87
N GLY A 361 6.61 30.89 18.90
CA GLY A 361 7.03 29.51 18.65
C GLY A 361 5.91 28.49 18.56
N GLY A 362 4.85 28.78 17.80
CA GLY A 362 3.76 27.84 17.55
C GLY A 362 2.65 28.41 16.67
N MET A 363 2.99 29.14 15.60
CA MET A 363 1.98 29.63 14.66
C MET A 363 1.50 28.49 13.78
N ILE A 364 0.37 27.88 14.11
CA ILE A 364 -0.53 27.36 13.06
C ILE A 364 -1.05 28.62 12.37
N GLN A 365 -0.43 28.99 11.24
CA GLN A 365 -0.90 30.11 10.43
C GLN A 365 -2.27 29.73 9.87
N ASP A 366 -3.25 30.59 10.06
CA ASP A 366 -4.59 30.44 9.48
C ASP A 366 -4.46 30.37 7.95
N GLU A 367 -5.31 29.58 7.28
CA GLU A 367 -5.25 29.38 5.82
C GLU A 367 -5.34 30.73 5.08
N ASP A 368 -6.13 31.65 5.63
CA ASP A 368 -6.29 33.01 5.12
C ASP A 368 -4.99 33.83 5.25
N THR A 369 -4.22 33.65 6.33
CA THR A 369 -2.92 34.32 6.50
C THR A 369 -1.88 33.77 5.53
N VAL A 370 -1.88 32.45 5.30
CA VAL A 370 -0.99 31.80 4.32
C VAL A 370 -1.32 32.28 2.90
N PHE A 371 -2.61 32.45 2.58
CA PHE A 371 -3.06 32.97 1.30
C PHE A 371 -2.62 34.44 1.10
N LEU A 372 -2.90 35.32 2.06
CA LEU A 372 -2.56 36.75 1.98
C LEU A 372 -1.04 37.01 1.93
N ASN A 373 -0.24 36.15 2.56
CA ASN A 373 1.22 36.19 2.46
C ASN A 373 1.73 35.91 1.04
N ARG A 374 0.97 35.18 0.22
CA ARG A 374 1.35 34.81 -1.15
C ARG A 374 0.67 35.69 -2.20
N ILE A 375 -0.58 36.07 -1.98
CA ILE A 375 -1.42 36.82 -2.91
C ILE A 375 -2.09 37.95 -2.15
N ASN A 376 -1.67 39.18 -2.46
CA ASN A 376 -2.26 40.41 -1.92
C ASN A 376 -2.35 41.48 -3.00
N PHE A 377 -3.06 42.58 -2.73
CA PHE A 377 -3.25 43.67 -3.69
C PHE A 377 -1.94 44.30 -4.18
N GLN A 378 -0.86 44.28 -3.38
CA GLN A 378 0.46 44.77 -3.81
C GLN A 378 1.09 43.84 -4.85
N GLN A 379 0.99 42.52 -4.68
CA GLN A 379 1.45 41.55 -5.67
C GLN A 379 0.61 41.59 -6.96
N ILE A 380 -0.71 41.78 -6.81
CA ILE A 380 -1.62 41.86 -7.96
C ILE A 380 -1.35 43.14 -8.77
N SER A 381 -1.09 44.28 -8.13
CA SER A 381 -0.80 45.54 -8.83
C SER A 381 0.53 45.53 -9.58
N LEU A 382 1.50 44.72 -9.17
CA LEU A 382 2.74 44.50 -9.94
C LEU A 382 2.47 43.81 -11.28
N GLN A 383 1.47 42.93 -11.35
CA GLN A 383 1.07 42.24 -12.59
C GLN A 383 0.07 43.07 -13.42
N ARG A 384 -0.70 43.93 -12.75
CA ARG A 384 -1.77 44.77 -13.32
C ARG A 384 -1.61 46.22 -12.82
N PRO A 385 -0.62 46.98 -13.33
CA PRO A 385 -0.39 48.32 -12.82
C PRO A 385 -1.57 49.25 -13.13
N PRO A 386 -2.01 50.09 -12.18
CA PRO A 386 -3.00 51.13 -12.45
C PRO A 386 -2.44 52.12 -13.48
N GLN A 387 -3.24 52.49 -14.48
CA GLN A 387 -2.77 53.35 -15.59
C GLN A 387 -3.03 54.85 -15.33
N ASN A 388 -3.88 55.19 -14.37
CA ASN A 388 -4.32 56.56 -14.09
C ASN A 388 -4.23 56.87 -12.59
N ALA A 389 -4.07 58.15 -12.24
CA ALA A 389 -4.01 58.62 -10.83
C ALA A 389 -5.24 58.18 -10.00
N THR A 390 -6.42 58.17 -10.60
CA THR A 390 -7.66 57.68 -9.95
C THR A 390 -7.65 56.17 -9.69
N GLY A 391 -6.91 55.40 -10.50
CA GLY A 391 -6.69 53.96 -10.29
C GLY A 391 -5.69 53.68 -9.17
N GLU A 392 -4.65 54.51 -9.03
CA GLU A 392 -3.68 54.45 -7.93
C GLU A 392 -4.34 54.79 -6.58
N GLU A 393 -5.20 55.81 -6.56
CA GLU A 393 -6.02 56.15 -5.40
C GLU A 393 -6.96 54.99 -5.04
N ALA A 394 -7.66 54.41 -6.02
CA ALA A 394 -8.57 53.28 -5.78
C ALA A 394 -7.85 52.03 -5.23
N LEU A 395 -6.66 51.72 -5.74
CA LEU A 395 -5.82 50.64 -5.22
C LEU A 395 -5.38 50.90 -3.78
N SER A 396 -5.02 52.14 -3.45
CA SER A 396 -4.61 52.53 -2.10
C SER A 396 -5.76 52.35 -1.11
N TYR A 397 -6.99 52.71 -1.49
CA TYR A 397 -8.19 52.45 -0.67
C TYR A 397 -8.49 50.95 -0.53
N LEU A 398 -8.35 50.14 -1.60
CA LEU A 398 -8.53 48.69 -1.53
C LEU A 398 -7.54 48.01 -0.56
N ILE A 399 -6.28 48.44 -0.57
CA ILE A 399 -5.26 47.93 0.36
C ILE A 399 -5.61 48.31 1.80
N ALA A 400 -6.01 49.56 2.03
CA ALA A 400 -6.30 50.07 3.37
C ALA A 400 -7.58 49.48 3.98
N GLU A 401 -8.63 49.28 3.17
CA GLU A 401 -9.94 48.83 3.65
C GLU A 401 -10.09 47.29 3.63
N PHE A 402 -9.47 46.60 2.66
CA PHE A 402 -9.72 45.17 2.41
C PHE A 402 -8.45 44.32 2.31
N GLY A 403 -7.28 44.86 2.63
CA GLY A 403 -5.99 44.15 2.52
C GLY A 403 -5.90 42.87 3.36
N ASP A 404 -6.59 42.83 4.50
CA ASP A 404 -6.59 41.69 5.43
C ASP A 404 -7.74 40.70 5.17
N ASN A 405 -8.59 40.93 4.16
CA ASN A 405 -9.73 40.08 3.84
C ASN A 405 -9.43 39.15 2.65
N ALA A 406 -9.13 37.88 2.95
CA ALA A 406 -8.79 36.87 1.95
C ALA A 406 -9.90 36.61 0.91
N VAL A 407 -11.17 36.71 1.31
CA VAL A 407 -12.33 36.48 0.42
C VAL A 407 -12.38 37.56 -0.65
N VAL A 408 -12.23 38.83 -0.24
CA VAL A 408 -12.26 39.99 -1.16
C VAL A 408 -11.07 39.96 -2.12
N VAL A 409 -9.86 39.69 -1.62
CA VAL A 409 -8.66 39.58 -2.47
C VAL A 409 -8.82 38.47 -3.52
N LYS A 410 -9.37 37.32 -3.12
CA LYS A 410 -9.62 36.18 -4.01
C LYS A 410 -10.67 36.49 -5.07
N ALA A 411 -11.77 37.17 -4.71
CA ALA A 411 -12.82 37.57 -5.65
C ALA A 411 -12.26 38.58 -6.68
N CYS A 412 -11.55 39.61 -6.21
CA CYS A 412 -10.88 40.59 -7.07
C CYS A 412 -9.89 39.95 -8.04
N LEU A 413 -9.06 38.99 -7.58
CA LEU A 413 -8.12 38.26 -8.45
C LEU A 413 -8.86 37.54 -9.59
N LYS A 414 -9.96 36.85 -9.28
CA LYS A 414 -10.73 36.11 -10.29
C LYS A 414 -11.38 37.05 -11.30
N ILE A 415 -11.92 38.19 -10.87
CA ILE A 415 -12.48 39.21 -11.78
C ILE A 415 -11.39 39.75 -12.69
N LEU A 416 -10.21 40.07 -12.15
CA LEU A 416 -9.07 40.52 -12.94
C LEU A 416 -8.73 39.48 -14.00
N LEU A 417 -8.54 38.20 -13.64
CA LEU A 417 -8.22 37.14 -14.60
C LEU A 417 -9.23 37.00 -15.77
N ARG A 418 -10.49 37.40 -15.58
CA ARG A 418 -11.53 37.34 -16.61
C ARG A 418 -11.60 38.57 -17.51
N ILE A 419 -11.07 39.71 -17.07
CA ILE A 419 -11.11 40.96 -17.84
C ILE A 419 -9.77 41.19 -18.53
N GLU A 420 -9.83 41.52 -19.82
CA GLU A 420 -8.66 41.80 -20.66
C GLU A 420 -7.91 43.05 -20.19
N HIS A 421 -6.59 43.06 -20.38
CA HIS A 421 -5.70 44.15 -19.94
C HIS A 421 -6.02 45.54 -20.53
N ARG A 422 -6.73 45.60 -21.66
CA ARG A 422 -7.13 46.88 -22.27
C ARG A 422 -8.03 47.73 -21.36
N TYR A 423 -8.68 47.11 -20.38
CA TYR A 423 -9.58 47.80 -19.44
C TYR A 423 -8.95 48.11 -18.07
N ASP A 424 -7.63 47.91 -17.91
CA ASP A 424 -6.92 48.14 -16.65
C ASP A 424 -6.99 49.63 -16.18
N ALA A 425 -7.34 50.55 -17.08
CA ALA A 425 -7.57 51.97 -16.78
C ALA A 425 -8.76 52.24 -15.83
N LEU A 426 -9.78 51.37 -15.84
CA LEU A 426 -11.01 51.53 -15.03
C LEU A 426 -11.22 50.41 -14.01
N ILE A 427 -10.51 49.28 -14.15
CA ILE A 427 -10.77 48.06 -13.40
C ILE A 427 -10.59 48.22 -11.88
N TRP A 428 -9.62 49.02 -11.45
CA TRP A 428 -9.35 49.25 -10.04
C TRP A 428 -10.45 50.08 -9.36
N GLN A 429 -11.06 51.02 -10.09
CA GLN A 429 -12.20 51.80 -9.60
C GLN A 429 -13.45 50.93 -9.51
N THR A 430 -13.68 50.05 -10.49
CA THR A 430 -14.81 49.10 -10.44
C THR A 430 -14.68 48.15 -9.25
N LEU A 431 -13.49 47.60 -9.02
CA LEU A 431 -13.26 46.67 -7.92
C LEU A 431 -13.48 47.34 -6.56
N LEU A 432 -13.10 48.61 -6.40
CA LEU A 432 -13.35 49.36 -5.15
C LEU A 432 -14.86 49.56 -4.90
N VAL A 433 -15.61 49.94 -5.92
CA VAL A 433 -17.07 50.15 -5.79
C VAL A 433 -17.77 48.82 -5.47
N LEU A 434 -17.40 47.75 -6.17
CA LEU A 434 -17.96 46.41 -5.93
C LEU A 434 -17.58 45.86 -4.56
N ALA A 435 -16.36 46.10 -4.07
CA ALA A 435 -15.90 45.69 -2.74
C ALA A 435 -16.69 46.40 -1.63
N ARG A 436 -16.88 47.72 -1.75
CA ARG A 436 -17.66 48.51 -0.77
C ARG A 436 -19.14 48.17 -0.75
N ALA A 437 -19.69 47.70 -1.87
CA ALA A 437 -21.06 47.23 -1.95
C ALA A 437 -21.23 45.74 -1.59
N GLU A 438 -20.15 45.04 -1.21
CA GLU A 438 -20.14 43.62 -0.81
C GLU A 438 -20.74 42.66 -1.87
N ILE A 439 -20.63 43.01 -3.15
CA ILE A 439 -21.30 42.31 -4.26
C ILE A 439 -20.32 41.65 -5.24
N LEU A 440 -19.04 41.53 -4.88
CA LEU A 440 -17.98 41.00 -5.75
C LEU A 440 -18.26 39.57 -6.25
N ASP A 441 -18.78 38.69 -5.39
CA ASP A 441 -19.07 37.30 -5.75
C ASP A 441 -20.27 37.19 -6.69
N VAL A 442 -21.35 37.94 -6.40
CA VAL A 442 -22.56 37.97 -7.25
C VAL A 442 -22.22 38.58 -8.62
N PHE A 443 -21.44 39.66 -8.64
CA PHE A 443 -20.96 40.28 -9.87
C PHE A 443 -20.10 39.31 -10.70
N LEU A 444 -19.25 38.50 -10.07
CA LEU A 444 -18.41 37.51 -10.77
C LEU A 444 -19.25 36.40 -11.43
N ASP A 445 -20.29 35.92 -10.75
CA ASP A 445 -21.18 34.87 -11.28
C ASP A 445 -22.01 35.38 -12.47
N ASP A 446 -22.55 36.59 -12.36
CA ASP A 446 -23.30 37.24 -13.43
C ASP A 446 -22.39 37.58 -14.63
N LEU A 447 -21.17 38.08 -14.37
CA LEU A 447 -20.17 38.33 -15.42
C LEU A 447 -19.79 37.04 -16.15
N THR A 448 -19.70 35.91 -15.44
CA THR A 448 -19.39 34.61 -16.05
C THR A 448 -20.53 34.13 -16.95
N THR A 449 -21.78 34.40 -16.57
CA THR A 449 -22.97 34.01 -17.32
C THR A 449 -23.17 34.86 -18.57
N GLU A 450 -22.95 36.18 -18.49
CA GLU A 450 -23.03 37.08 -19.64
C GLU A 450 -21.89 36.84 -20.65
N GLN A 451 -20.66 36.58 -20.17
CA GLN A 451 -19.53 36.24 -21.05
C GLN A 451 -19.71 34.90 -21.78
N ALA A 452 -20.51 33.98 -21.24
CA ALA A 452 -20.84 32.71 -21.91
C ALA A 452 -21.75 32.91 -23.14
N SER A 453 -22.40 34.08 -23.27
CA SER A 453 -23.27 34.44 -24.39
C SER A 453 -22.53 35.18 -25.53
N ASP A 454 -21.18 35.10 -25.55
CA ASP A 454 -20.29 35.71 -26.56
C ASP A 454 -20.34 37.24 -26.61
N ALA A 455 -20.76 37.87 -25.49
CA ALA A 455 -20.80 39.32 -25.36
C ALA A 455 -19.40 39.93 -25.16
N VAL A 456 -19.16 41.10 -25.76
CA VAL A 456 -17.90 41.86 -25.56
C VAL A 456 -17.77 42.23 -24.08
N THR A 457 -16.57 42.08 -23.52
CA THR A 457 -16.31 42.26 -22.07
C THR A 457 -16.80 43.60 -21.51
N SER A 458 -16.67 44.68 -22.27
CA SER A 458 -17.22 46.02 -21.97
C SER A 458 -18.74 46.00 -21.79
N SER A 459 -19.46 45.42 -22.76
CA SER A 459 -20.92 45.32 -22.75
C SER A 459 -21.42 44.41 -21.63
N ALA A 460 -20.71 43.32 -21.34
CA ALA A 460 -21.02 42.44 -20.22
C ALA A 460 -20.85 43.16 -18.87
N VAL A 461 -19.74 43.88 -18.67
CA VAL A 461 -19.49 44.66 -17.44
C VAL A 461 -20.51 45.80 -17.29
N VAL A 462 -20.95 46.43 -18.38
CA VAL A 462 -21.97 47.48 -18.32
C VAL A 462 -23.35 46.91 -17.99
N THR A 463 -23.77 45.82 -18.63
CA THR A 463 -25.05 45.17 -18.35
C THR A 463 -25.13 44.71 -16.90
N VAL A 464 -24.12 43.96 -16.44
CA VAL A 464 -24.02 43.48 -15.05
C VAL A 464 -23.84 44.66 -14.09
N GLY A 465 -23.07 45.68 -14.48
CA GLY A 465 -22.88 46.90 -13.70
C GLY A 465 -24.17 47.69 -13.48
N THR A 466 -25.06 47.76 -14.48
CA THR A 466 -26.36 48.43 -14.35
C THR A 466 -27.33 47.69 -13.43
N SER A 467 -27.34 46.35 -13.46
CA SER A 467 -28.19 45.55 -12.57
C SER A 467 -27.76 45.68 -11.10
N HIS A 468 -26.47 45.95 -10.87
CA HIS A 468 -25.87 46.07 -9.54
C HIS A 468 -25.67 47.52 -9.06
N GLY A 469 -26.18 48.50 -9.80
CA GLY A 469 -26.21 49.91 -9.36
C GLY A 469 -24.86 50.63 -9.38
N LEU A 470 -23.94 50.26 -10.28
CA LEU A 470 -22.68 51.00 -10.47
C LEU A 470 -22.94 52.45 -10.93
N ASP A 471 -22.02 53.35 -10.56
CA ASP A 471 -22.15 54.78 -10.89
C ASP A 471 -22.21 55.01 -12.42
N ALA A 472 -23.13 55.87 -12.85
CA ALA A 472 -23.38 56.18 -14.26
C ALA A 472 -22.14 56.80 -14.93
N THR A 473 -21.28 57.49 -14.16
CA THR A 473 -20.04 58.07 -14.68
C THR A 473 -19.05 56.98 -15.10
N LEU A 474 -18.94 55.91 -14.30
CA LEU A 474 -18.05 54.79 -14.54
C LEU A 474 -18.59 53.90 -15.67
N LEU A 475 -19.90 53.65 -15.72
CA LEU A 475 -20.52 52.87 -16.81
C LEU A 475 -20.34 53.53 -18.18
N ASN A 476 -20.47 54.87 -18.26
CA ASN A 476 -20.20 55.61 -19.49
C ASN A 476 -18.73 55.55 -19.91
N ALA A 477 -17.80 55.49 -18.95
CA ALA A 477 -16.37 55.36 -19.24
C ALA A 477 -16.02 53.96 -19.80
N TRP A 478 -16.68 52.90 -19.34
CA TRP A 478 -16.54 51.56 -19.91
C TRP A 478 -17.08 51.46 -21.33
N GLN A 479 -18.19 52.15 -21.64
CA GLN A 479 -18.72 52.21 -23.01
C GLN A 479 -17.81 53.01 -23.96
N ALA A 480 -17.16 54.07 -23.47
CA ALA A 480 -16.25 54.90 -24.26
C ALA A 480 -14.96 54.17 -24.67
N LEU A 481 -14.46 53.26 -23.84
CA LEU A 481 -13.25 52.45 -24.10
C LEU A 481 -13.44 51.37 -25.16
N ASP A 482 -14.68 51.01 -25.50
CA ASP A 482 -14.98 50.04 -26.55
C ASP A 482 -15.19 50.71 -27.93
N ALA A 483 -15.41 52.04 -27.92
CA ALA A 483 -15.52 52.85 -29.13
C ALA A 483 -14.16 53.39 -29.64
N SER A 484 -13.08 53.19 -28.87
CA SER A 484 -11.69 53.56 -29.17
C SER A 484 -10.86 52.33 -29.55
#